data_AF-A0A832U481-F1
#
_entry.id   AF-A0A832U481-F1
#
_cell.length_a   1.000
_cell.length_b   1.000
_cell.length_c   1.000
_cell.angle_alpha   90.00
_cell.angle_beta   90.00
_cell.angle_gamma   90.00
#
_symmetry.space_group_name_H-M   'P 1'
#
loop_
_entity.id
_entity.type
_entity.pdbx_description
1 polymer ?
#
loop_
_entity_poly.entity_id
_entity_poly.type
_entity_poly.pdbx_seq_one_letter_code
_entity_poly.pdbx_strand_id
1 'polypeptide(L)' 'MIKIGVIGAGVMGGHHIRNLASMDVELVGISDIDKKRVTELS' A
#
# COMPACT_ATOMS: atom_id res chain seq x y z
N MET A 1 16.07 4.17 -5.85
CA MET A 1 15.00 3.58 -5.02
C MET A 1 13.77 3.38 -5.89
N ILE A 2 13.15 2.20 -5.86
CA ILE A 2 11.96 1.91 -6.66
C ILE A 2 10.75 2.56 -5.97
N LYS A 3 9.90 3.25 -6.74
CA LYS A 3 8.63 3.83 -6.27
C LYS A 3 7.49 2.90 -6.60
N ILE A 4 6.64 2.59 -5.62
CA ILE A 4 5.55 1.62 -5.74
C ILE A 4 4.24 2.28 -5.31
N GLY A 5 3.18 2.08 -6.10
CA GLY A 5 1.82 2.36 -5.71
C GLY A 5 1.03 1.06 -5.57
N VAL A 6 0.10 1.00 -4.62
CA VAL A 6 -0.76 -0.16 -4.40
C VAL A 6 -2.20 0.16 -4.78
N ILE A 7 -2.78 -0.62 -5.70
CA ILE A 7 -4.19 -0.50 -6.10
C ILE A 7 -4.92 -1.75 -5.59
N GLY A 8 -5.94 -1.53 -4.76
CA GLY A 8 -6.60 -2.57 -3.97
C GLY A 8 -5.87 -2.79 -2.64
N ALA A 9 -6.43 -2.24 -1.57
CA ALA A 9 -5.93 -2.27 -0.19
C ALA A 9 -6.70 -3.28 0.69
N GLY A 10 -7.30 -4.30 0.07
CA GLY A 10 -7.86 -5.46 0.78
C GLY A 10 -6.78 -6.32 1.45
N VAL A 11 -7.12 -7.57 1.80
CA VAL A 11 -6.21 -8.46 2.56
C VAL A 11 -4.81 -8.58 1.92
N MET A 12 -4.75 -8.82 0.61
CA MET A 12 -3.47 -8.96 -0.11
C MET A 12 -2.75 -7.63 -0.28
N GLY A 13 -3.48 -6.55 -0.60
CA GLY A 13 -2.91 -5.21 -0.68
C GLY A 13 -2.26 -4.77 0.62
N GLY A 14 -2.97 -4.92 1.74
CA GLY A 14 -2.43 -4.64 3.07
C GLY A 14 -1.28 -5.56 3.48
N HIS A 15 -1.23 -6.81 3.01
CA HIS A 15 -0.07 -7.67 3.21
C HIS A 15 1.15 -7.16 2.41
N HIS A 16 0.97 -6.78 1.15
CA HIS A 16 2.03 -6.19 0.34
C HIS A 16 2.53 -4.87 0.94
N ILE A 17 1.65 -3.95 1.33
CA ILE A 17 2.01 -2.67 1.96
C ILE A 17 2.93 -2.90 3.17
N ARG A 18 2.58 -3.86 4.04
CA ARG A 18 3.41 -4.21 5.21
C ARG A 18 4.79 -4.76 4.83
N ASN A 19 4.86 -5.61 3.81
CA ASN A 19 6.13 -6.17 3.36
C ASN A 19 7.01 -5.11 2.67
N LEU A 20 6.40 -4.20 1.89
CA LEU A 20 7.08 -3.09 1.23
C LEU A 20 7.77 -2.16 2.24
N ALA A 21 7.20 -1.98 3.44
CA ALA A 21 7.82 -1.20 4.52
C ALA A 21 9.14 -1.81 5.04
N SER A 22 9.40 -3.08 4.75
CA SER A 22 10.65 -3.79 5.12
C SER A 22 11.64 -3.87 3.96
N MET A 23 11.38 -3.20 2.83
CA MET A 23 12.18 -3.25 1.60
C MET A 23 12.79 -1.89 1.28
N ASP A 24 13.84 -1.84 0.47
CA ASP A 24 14.46 -0.60 -0.02
C ASP A 24 13.64 0.03 -1.17
N VAL A 25 12.41 0.41 -0.85
CA VAL A 25 11.42 0.96 -1.79
C VAL A 25 10.65 2.11 -1.14
N GLU A 26 10.06 2.96 -1.98
CA GLU A 26 9.20 4.06 -1.55
C GLU A 26 7.75 3.74 -1.91
N LEU A 27 6.87 3.58 -0.92
CA LEU A 27 5.43 3.51 -1.15
C LEU A 27 4.90 4.93 -1.40
N VAL A 28 4.53 5.24 -2.63
CA VAL A 28 4.14 6.60 -3.05
C VAL A 28 2.63 6.83 -3.08
N GLY A 29 1.82 5.78 -2.90
CA GLY A 29 0.38 5.91 -2.84
C GLY A 29 -0.38 4.61 -2.73
N ILE A 30 -1.59 4.70 -2.20
CA ILE A 30 -2.56 3.61 -2.08
C ILE A 30 -3.88 4.07 -2.70
N SER A 31 -4.54 3.21 -3.46
CA SER A 31 -5.86 3.45 -4.05
C SER A 31 -6.77 2.26 -3.80
N ASP A 32 -7.97 2.51 -3.28
CA ASP A 32 -9.03 1.52 -3.12
C ASP A 32 -10.39 2.22 -3.26
N ILE A 33 -11.44 1.48 -3.64
CA ILE A 33 -12.81 2.00 -3.65
C ILE A 33 -13.31 2.28 -2.23
N ASP A 34 -12.85 1.51 -1.25
CA ASP A 34 -13.06 1.75 0.16
C ASP A 34 -12.05 2.76 0.70
N LYS A 35 -12.47 4.03 0.74
CA LYS A 35 -11.65 5.14 1.23
C LYS A 35 -11.14 4.91 2.66
N LYS A 36 -11.85 4.16 3.51
CA LYS A 36 -11.41 3.88 4.88
C LYS A 36 -10.11 3.09 4.89
N ARG A 37 -10.00 2.09 4.02
CA ARG A 37 -8.79 1.25 3.89
C ARG A 37 -7.58 2.05 3.44
N VAL A 38 -7.79 3.00 2.53
CA VAL A 38 -6.71 3.90 2.09
C VAL A 38 -6.18 4.68 3.28
N THR A 39 -7.06 5.29 4.09
CA THR A 39 -6.67 6.08 5.27
C THR A 39 -6.05 5.25 6.40
N GLU A 40 -6.49 4.00 6.59
CA GLU A 40 -5.95 3.13 7.65
C GLU A 40 -4.55 2.57 7.32
N LEU A 41 -4.20 2.48 6.04
CA LEU A 41 -2.97 1.83 5.57
C LEU A 41 -1.91 2.81 5.01
N SER A 42 -2.28 4.08 4.81
CA SER A 42 -1.38 5.18 4.43
C SER A 42 -0.59 5.71 5.63
#